data_AF-A0ABD6XT27-F1
#
_entry.id   AF-A0ABD6XT27-F1
#
_cell.length_a   1.000
_cell.length_b   1.000
_cell.length_c   1.000
_cell.angle_alpha   90.00
_cell.angle_beta   90.00
_cell.angle_gamma   90.00
#
_symmetry.space_group_name_H-M   'P 1'
#
loop_
_entity.id
_entity.type
_entity.pdbx_description
1 polymer ?
#
loop_
_entity_poly.entity_id
_entity_poly.type
_entity_poly.pdbx_seq_one_letter_code
_entity_poly.pdbx_strand_id
1 'polypeptide(L)'
;MFVVPASYSAEAVECLYEVIGILNLNGVRCHVIFDSQASRAAVIQADATEEHGEMRHPVLAVLEMERVTSINTILRIKSFWTDSEGTQSGVEPGTLAKALYKALTTKKHITLVGL
;
A
#
# COMPACT_ATOMS: atom_id res chain seq x y z
N MET A 1 -1.79 12.87 13.55
CA MET A 1 -1.43 13.29 12.18
C MET A 1 -0.79 12.08 11.51
N PHE A 2 -1.45 11.50 10.49
CA PHE A 2 -0.91 10.36 9.75
C PHE A 2 0.11 10.91 8.75
N VAL A 3 1.40 10.76 9.05
CA VAL A 3 2.47 11.17 8.14
C VAL A 3 2.76 9.98 7.23
N VAL A 4 2.35 10.10 5.97
CA VAL A 4 2.64 9.08 4.97
C VAL A 4 4.04 9.34 4.41
N PRO A 5 4.95 8.37 4.46
CA PRO A 5 6.25 8.51 3.83
C PRO A 5 6.06 8.56 2.31
N ALA A 6 6.77 9.47 1.64
CA ALA A 6 6.78 9.56 0.17
C ALA A 6 7.42 8.33 -0.48
N SER A 7 8.33 7.66 0.23
CA SER A 7 9.00 6.43 -0.22
C SER A 7 9.39 5.55 0.96
N TYR A 8 9.46 4.24 0.74
CA TYR A 8 9.98 3.27 1.72
C TYR A 8 11.32 2.72 1.28
N SER A 9 12.27 2.57 2.20
CA SER A 9 13.53 1.87 1.96
C SER A 9 13.28 0.44 1.50
N ALA A 10 14.04 -0.05 0.51
CA ALA A 10 13.95 -1.42 0.01
C ALA A 10 14.10 -2.43 1.16
N GLU A 11 15.08 -2.23 2.04
CA GLU A 11 15.31 -3.08 3.23
C GLU A 11 14.08 -3.13 4.15
N ALA A 12 13.41 -1.99 4.37
CA ALA A 12 12.23 -1.93 5.21
C ALA A 12 11.04 -2.67 4.57
N VAL A 13 10.88 -2.54 3.24
CA VAL A 13 9.87 -3.28 2.49
C VAL A 13 10.10 -4.78 2.61
N GLU A 14 11.34 -5.25 2.43
CA GLU A 14 11.68 -6.67 2.51
C GLU A 14 11.55 -7.27 3.92
N CYS A 15 11.84 -6.47 4.96
CA CYS A 15 11.84 -6.95 6.34
C CYS A 15 10.47 -6.88 7.02
N LEU A 16 9.70 -5.80 6.77
CA LEU A 16 8.46 -5.52 7.51
C LEU A 16 7.20 -5.87 6.72
N TYR A 17 7.26 -5.82 5.40
CA TYR A 17 6.08 -5.96 4.56
C TYR A 17 6.12 -7.25 3.74
N GLU A 18 4.93 -7.81 3.53
CA GLU A 18 4.75 -8.89 2.58
C GLU A 18 4.19 -8.33 1.26
N VAL A 19 4.80 -8.70 0.13
CA VAL A 19 4.26 -8.41 -1.20
C VAL A 19 3.08 -9.34 -1.47
N ILE A 20 1.87 -8.80 -1.38
CA ILE A 20 0.61 -9.52 -1.58
C ILE A 20 0.05 -9.37 -2.99
N GLY A 21 0.58 -8.46 -3.81
CA GLY A 21 0.08 -8.26 -5.16
C GLY A 21 1.07 -7.53 -6.05
N ILE A 22 0.88 -7.69 -7.35
CA ILE A 22 1.62 -6.97 -8.39
C ILE A 22 0.59 -6.39 -9.34
N LEU A 23 0.73 -5.11 -9.67
CA LEU A 23 -0.09 -4.42 -10.67
C LEU A 23 0.82 -3.64 -11.60
N ASN A 24 0.35 -3.43 -12.83
CA ASN A 24 1.02 -2.54 -13.76
C ASN A 24 0.13 -1.31 -13.94
N LEU A 25 0.65 -0.14 -13.61
CA LEU A 25 -0.02 1.15 -13.70
C LEU A 25 0.74 2.01 -14.69
N ASN A 26 0.08 2.40 -15.80
CA ASN A 26 0.69 3.21 -16.85
C ASN A 26 2.04 2.67 -17.37
N GLY A 27 2.17 1.34 -17.47
CA GLY A 27 3.40 0.67 -17.91
C GLY A 27 4.48 0.51 -16.82
N VAL A 28 4.26 1.04 -15.62
CA VAL A 28 5.13 0.87 -14.46
C VAL A 28 4.65 -0.29 -13.61
N ARG A 29 5.58 -1.14 -13.18
CA ARG A 29 5.28 -2.23 -12.26
C ARG A 29 5.21 -1.70 -10.83
N CYS A 30 4.14 -2.05 -10.14
CA CYS A 30 3.92 -1.69 -8.74
C CYS A 30 3.66 -2.94 -7.92
N HIS A 31 4.05 -2.90 -6.66
CA HIS A 31 3.80 -3.93 -5.67
C HIS A 31 2.75 -3.46 -4.67
N VAL A 32 1.82 -4.34 -4.34
CA VAL A 32 0.93 -4.16 -3.19
C VAL A 32 1.60 -4.85 -2.02
N ILE A 33 1.92 -4.08 -1.00
CA ILE A 33 2.60 -4.54 0.20
C ILE A 33 1.66 -4.46 1.40
N PHE A 34 1.80 -5.39 2.33
CA PHE A 34 0.97 -5.47 3.53
C PHE A 34 1.80 -5.77 4.78
N ASP A 35 1.62 -4.93 5.79
CA ASP A 35 2.13 -5.14 7.13
C ASP A 35 0.99 -5.65 8.01
N SER A 36 1.10 -6.91 8.43
CA SER A 36 0.08 -7.56 9.25
C SER A 36 0.06 -7.06 10.70
N GLN A 37 1.19 -6.56 11.22
CA GLN A 37 1.31 -6.12 12.61
C GLN A 37 0.66 -4.75 12.81
N ALA A 38 1.00 -3.80 11.94
CA ALA A 38 0.47 -2.44 11.87
C ALA A 38 -0.90 -2.37 11.17
N SER A 39 -1.39 -3.47 10.58
CA SER A 39 -2.65 -3.51 9.82
C SER A 39 -2.68 -2.43 8.73
N ARG A 40 -1.60 -2.35 7.95
CA ARG A 40 -1.38 -1.31 6.93
C ARG A 40 -1.08 -1.96 5.60
N ALA A 41 -1.64 -1.42 4.53
CA ALA A 41 -1.31 -1.81 3.17
C ALA A 41 -0.86 -0.60 2.36
N ALA A 42 0.00 -0.80 1.39
CA ALA A 42 0.45 0.25 0.51
C ALA A 42 0.66 -0.26 -0.91
N VAL A 43 0.59 0.65 -1.88
CA VAL A 43 1.03 0.44 -3.25
C VAL A 43 2.32 1.21 -3.43
N ILE A 44 3.37 0.52 -3.83
CA ILE A 44 4.69 1.09 -4.09
C ILE A 44 5.13 0.77 -5.51
N GLN A 45 5.98 1.59 -6.11
CA GLN A 45 6.65 1.20 -7.36
C GLN A 45 7.63 0.05 -7.09
N ALA A 46 7.66 -0.93 -7.99
CA ALA A 46 8.53 -2.10 -7.86
C ALA A 46 10.00 -1.74 -8.09
N ASP A 47 10.25 -0.82 -9.00
CA ASP A 47 11.58 -0.25 -9.23
C ASP A 47 11.90 0.76 -8.12
N ALA A 48 12.91 0.45 -7.31
CA ALA A 48 13.45 1.38 -6.33
C ALA A 48 14.33 2.41 -7.03
N THR A 49 14.26 3.65 -6.57
CA THR A 49 15.13 4.74 -6.98
C THR A 49 16.09 5.07 -5.85
N GLU A 50 17.33 5.43 -6.19
CA GLU A 50 18.29 5.91 -5.20
C GLU A 50 17.86 7.30 -4.73
N GLU A 51 17.58 7.43 -3.44
CA GLU A 51 17.29 8.68 -2.77
C GLU A 51 18.24 8.84 -1.58
N HIS A 52 19.09 9.86 -1.62
CA HIS A 52 20.09 10.13 -0.57
C HIS A 52 21.03 8.93 -0.26
N GLY A 53 21.37 8.14 -1.28
CA GLY A 53 22.26 6.98 -1.14
C GLY A 53 21.59 5.70 -0.64
N GLU A 54 20.25 5.69 -0.53
CA GLU A 54 19.47 4.52 -0.17
C GLU A 54 18.48 4.17 -1.29
N MET A 55 18.33 2.87 -1.58
CA MET A 55 17.31 2.40 -2.52
C MET A 55 15.94 2.50 -1.87
N ARG A 56 15.05 3.34 -2.43
CA ARG A 56 13.71 3.55 -1.90
C ARG A 56 12.66 3.31 -2.97
N HIS A 57 11.58 2.66 -2.59
CA HIS A 57 10.39 2.46 -3.41
C HIS A 57 9.42 3.63 -3.21
N PRO A 58 9.13 4.43 -4.24
CA PRO A 58 8.11 5.47 -4.18
C PRO A 58 6.74 4.91 -3.79
N VAL A 59 6.04 5.61 -2.91
CA VAL A 59 4.71 5.24 -2.42
C VAL A 59 3.65 5.94 -3.26
N LEU A 60 2.73 5.16 -3.83
CA LEU A 60 1.63 5.67 -4.64
C LEU A 60 0.34 5.80 -3.84
N ALA A 61 0.09 4.83 -2.94
CA ALA A 61 -1.06 4.87 -2.06
C ALA A 61 -0.77 4.13 -0.76
N VAL A 62 -1.45 4.55 0.30
CA VAL A 62 -1.41 3.91 1.61
C VAL A 62 -2.81 3.81 2.18
N LEU A 63 -3.13 2.61 2.64
CA LEU A 63 -4.34 2.28 3.36
C LEU A 63 -3.98 1.95 4.80
N GLU A 64 -4.37 2.82 5.73
CA GLU A 64 -4.32 2.56 7.16
C GLU A 64 -5.65 1.93 7.58
N MET A 65 -5.54 0.82 8.33
CA MET A 65 -6.69 0.09 8.82
C MET A 65 -6.56 -0.16 10.31
N GLU A 66 -7.70 -0.38 10.95
CA GLU A 66 -7.78 -0.80 12.34
C GLU A 66 -8.51 -2.15 12.45
N ARG A 67 -8.07 -3.03 13.35
CA ARG A 67 -8.77 -4.29 13.60
C ARG A 67 -10.07 -3.99 14.33
N VAL A 68 -11.18 -4.49 13.78
CA VAL A 68 -12.46 -4.50 14.49
C VAL A 68 -12.50 -5.74 15.37
N THR A 69 -12.79 -5.56 16.65
CA THR A 69 -12.66 -6.59 17.69
C THR A 69 -13.44 -7.88 17.40
N SER A 70 -12.86 -9.00 17.86
CA SER A 70 -13.24 -10.42 17.72
C SER A 70 -13.02 -11.13 16.38
N ILE A 71 -12.82 -10.43 15.26
CA ILE A 71 -12.61 -11.10 13.96
C ILE A 71 -11.32 -10.58 13.32
N ASN A 72 -10.24 -11.38 13.44
CA ASN A 72 -8.91 -11.00 12.96
C ASN A 72 -8.83 -10.81 11.43
N THR A 73 -9.86 -11.25 10.70
CA THR A 73 -9.99 -11.14 9.25
C THR A 73 -10.81 -9.93 8.79
N ILE A 74 -11.38 -9.13 9.71
CA ILE A 74 -12.12 -7.91 9.38
C ILE A 74 -11.32 -6.70 9.83
N LEU A 75 -10.91 -5.88 8.87
CA LEU A 75 -10.21 -4.62 9.11
C LEU A 75 -11.10 -3.45 8.69
N ARG A 76 -11.20 -2.43 9.53
CA ARG A 76 -11.89 -1.20 9.21
C ARG A 76 -10.93 -0.22 8.55
N ILE A 77 -11.36 0.41 7.46
CA ILE A 77 -10.59 1.48 6.83
C ILE A 77 -10.60 2.69 7.75
N LYS A 78 -9.41 3.13 8.16
CA LYS A 78 -9.24 4.30 9.02
C LYS A 78 -8.86 5.53 8.20
N SER A 79 -7.96 5.37 7.24
CA SER A 79 -7.55 6.45 6.34
C SER A 79 -7.00 5.86 5.04
N PHE A 80 -7.26 6.56 3.94
CA PHE A 80 -6.68 6.26 2.64
C PHE A 80 -5.96 7.51 2.14
N TRP A 81 -4.68 7.35 1.82
CA TRP A 81 -3.86 8.38 1.22
C TRP A 81 -3.37 7.91 -0.14
N THR A 82 -3.26 8.85 -1.07
CA THR A 82 -2.78 8.62 -2.42
C THR A 82 -1.97 9.82 -2.84
N ASP A 83 -0.89 9.55 -3.56
CA ASP A 83 -0.07 10.57 -4.17
C ASP A 83 -0.83 11.16 -5.37
N SER A 84 -1.63 12.18 -5.11
CA SER A 84 -2.48 12.84 -6.13
C SER A 84 -1.69 13.84 -6.97
N GLU A 85 -0.53 14.28 -6.49
CA GLU A 85 0.30 15.32 -7.12
C GLU A 85 1.67 14.82 -7.61
N GLY A 86 2.12 13.62 -7.22
CA GLY A 86 3.44 13.10 -7.59
C GLY A 86 3.46 12.09 -8.75
N THR A 87 4.43 11.17 -8.69
CA THR A 87 5.11 10.45 -9.80
C THR A 87 4.21 9.70 -10.79
N GLN A 88 2.92 9.50 -10.51
CA GLN A 88 1.97 8.88 -11.44
C GLN A 88 0.74 9.75 -11.72
N SER A 89 1.00 10.94 -12.30
CA SER A 89 -0.02 11.80 -12.90
C SER A 89 -0.87 10.99 -13.90
N GLY A 90 -2.11 10.66 -13.52
CA GLY A 90 -3.06 9.91 -14.35
C GLY A 90 -3.58 8.59 -13.78
N VAL A 91 -3.09 8.11 -12.63
CA VAL A 91 -3.73 6.98 -11.95
C VAL A 91 -4.84 7.48 -11.04
N GLU A 92 -6.08 7.09 -11.32
CA GLU A 92 -7.20 7.45 -10.46
C GLU A 92 -7.05 6.82 -9.07
N PRO A 93 -7.31 7.56 -7.98
CA PRO A 93 -7.19 7.05 -6.61
C PRO A 93 -8.10 5.83 -6.36
N GLY A 94 -9.24 5.76 -7.05
CA GLY A 94 -10.15 4.60 -7.01
C GLY A 94 -9.51 3.32 -7.53
N THR A 95 -8.58 3.40 -8.50
CA THR A 95 -7.86 2.24 -9.03
C THR A 95 -6.92 1.65 -7.99
N LEU A 96 -6.18 2.53 -7.28
CA LEU A 96 -5.27 2.14 -6.20
C LEU A 96 -6.03 1.53 -5.02
N ALA A 97 -7.13 2.16 -4.59
CA ALA A 97 -7.99 1.63 -3.55
C ALA A 97 -8.56 0.24 -3.91
N LYS A 98 -9.02 0.06 -5.15
CA LYS A 98 -9.53 -1.22 -5.64
C LYS A 98 -8.43 -2.30 -5.70
N ALA A 99 -7.21 -1.94 -6.08
CA ALA A 99 -6.08 -2.86 -6.08
C ALA A 99 -5.75 -3.35 -4.66
N LEU A 100 -5.69 -2.42 -3.70
CA LEU A 100 -5.47 -2.73 -2.28
C LEU A 100 -6.56 -3.66 -1.74
N TYR A 101 -7.83 -3.29 -1.96
CA TYR A 101 -8.97 -4.12 -1.56
C TYR A 101 -8.89 -5.53 -2.15
N LYS A 102 -8.69 -5.62 -3.47
CA LYS A 102 -8.61 -6.91 -4.17
C LYS A 102 -7.45 -7.77 -3.64
N ALA A 103 -6.27 -7.19 -3.44
CA ALA A 103 -5.11 -7.92 -2.94
C ALA A 103 -5.36 -8.43 -1.51
N LEU A 104 -5.84 -7.58 -0.61
CA LEU A 104 -6.12 -7.96 0.78
C LEU A 104 -7.19 -9.05 0.87
N THR A 105 -8.28 -8.93 0.11
CA THR A 105 -9.34 -9.95 0.12
C THR A 105 -8.91 -11.25 -0.53
N THR A 106 -8.20 -11.21 -1.66
CA THR A 106 -7.84 -12.43 -2.41
C THR A 106 -6.67 -13.18 -1.79
N LYS A 107 -5.70 -12.46 -1.21
CA LYS A 107 -4.41 -13.03 -0.79
C LYS A 107 -4.29 -13.17 0.71
N LYS A 108 -4.98 -12.32 1.47
CA LYS A 108 -5.00 -12.35 2.93
C LYS A 108 -6.34 -12.77 3.52
N HIS A 109 -7.38 -12.99 2.68
CA HIS A 109 -8.75 -13.27 3.14
C HIS A 109 -9.27 -12.21 4.11
N ILE A 110 -8.79 -10.97 3.96
CA ILE A 110 -9.20 -9.83 4.78
C ILE A 110 -10.41 -9.17 4.14
N THR A 111 -11.45 -8.98 4.95
CA THR A 111 -12.62 -8.18 4.59
C THR A 111 -12.41 -6.76 5.10
N LEU A 112 -12.44 -5.80 4.18
CA LEU A 112 -12.38 -4.38 4.53
C LEU A 112 -13.78 -3.83 4.74
N VAL A 113 -13.97 -3.09 5.84
CA VAL A 113 -15.24 -2.45 6.20
C VAL A 113 -15.07 -0.95 6.48
N GLY A 114 -16.12 -0.17 6.25
CA GLY A 114 -16.12 1.28 6.46
C GLY A 114 -15.60 2.08 5.26
N LEU A 115 -16.30 3.17 4.96
CA LEU A 115 -15.97 4.27 4.07
C LEU A 115 -16.71 5.50 4.60
#